data_AF-A0A7X9BK47-F1
#
_entry.id   AF-A0A7X9BK47-F1
#
_cell.length_a   1.000
_cell.length_b   1.000
_cell.length_c   1.000
_cell.angle_alpha   90.00
_cell.angle_beta   90.00
_cell.angle_gamma   90.00
#
_symmetry.space_group_name_H-M   'P 1'
#
loop_
_entity.id
_entity.type
_entity.pdbx_description
1 polymer ?
#
loop_
_entity_poly.entity_id
_entity_poly.type
_entity_poly.pdbx_seq_one_letter_code
_entity_poly.pdbx_strand_id
1 'polypeptide(L)'
;MQFDKHKFKENLSARLRRQYGKDISQASFHNLYDAVSASTLEFIMEDWMQTRKTFETKPVKQMSYLSAEFLMGRALNNNLINTGFLEPVKEVLEEMGIDYAIIEEQEPDAGLGNGGLGRLAACFLDSLATLDYPGHGYGIRYEYGMFEQRIENGFQVEYPDNWLKHRDPWEIKRSDLAVEVEFGGRVAMKKDSNGSDVFYLEDAERVTATPFDMPIVGYGTKTVNTLRLWQATSPNGFDLQLFNDMQYHRSVEKQNDAENISRVLYPNDSGPSGKTLRLKQQYFFSSASLQDLLNAFVKEHGENFELFPEYNVIQLNDTHPVVAIPEMMRLLIDVYRLGWDEAYSIVEKTFAYTNHTILSEALEKWPIATFKELLPRVYQIIEEMHRRFSINLKEAFPEDYARQNRMAIISNGMVFMAHLAISTCFSVNGVAALHTEILKTKELKDWADFYPQKFNNKTNG
;
A
#
# COMPACT_ATOMS: atom_id res chain seq x y z
N MET A 1 23.30 -11.83 -9.66
CA MET A 1 22.72 -12.85 -10.57
C MET A 1 23.74 -13.26 -11.64
N GLN A 2 23.61 -14.45 -12.24
CA GLN A 2 24.48 -14.88 -13.35
C GLN A 2 23.64 -14.99 -14.63
N PHE A 3 24.08 -14.32 -15.71
CA PHE A 3 23.40 -14.36 -17.00
C PHE A 3 23.80 -15.61 -17.80
N ASP A 4 22.81 -16.32 -18.34
CA ASP A 4 23.01 -17.39 -19.30
C ASP A 4 22.26 -17.06 -20.60
N LYS A 5 23.05 -16.77 -21.63
CA LYS A 5 22.58 -16.40 -22.97
C LYS A 5 21.74 -17.48 -23.63
N HIS A 6 22.12 -18.76 -23.52
CA HIS A 6 21.37 -19.84 -24.16
C HIS A 6 20.01 -19.99 -23.47
N LYS A 7 20.01 -20.00 -22.13
CA LYS A 7 18.79 -20.07 -21.34
C LYS A 7 17.86 -18.88 -21.62
N PHE A 8 18.39 -17.66 -21.74
CA PHE A 8 17.59 -16.49 -22.08
C PHE A 8 16.89 -16.63 -23.46
N LYS A 9 17.61 -17.08 -24.49
CA LYS A 9 17.04 -17.33 -25.83
C LYS A 9 15.93 -18.40 -25.80
N GLU A 10 16.15 -19.47 -25.03
CA GLU A 10 15.19 -20.55 -24.86
C GLU A 10 13.92 -20.06 -24.15
N ASN A 11 14.08 -19.33 -23.04
CA ASN A 11 12.99 -18.74 -22.28
C ASN A 11 12.14 -17.79 -23.13
N LEU A 12 12.79 -16.90 -23.90
CA LEU A 12 12.10 -15.94 -24.77
C LEU A 12 11.27 -16.68 -25.82
N SER A 13 11.88 -17.64 -26.52
CA SER A 13 11.22 -18.43 -27.55
C SER A 13 10.07 -19.27 -26.97
N ALA A 14 10.28 -19.88 -25.80
CA ALA A 14 9.27 -20.65 -25.10
C ALA A 14 8.09 -19.78 -24.64
N ARG A 15 8.37 -18.56 -24.15
CA ARG A 15 7.35 -17.59 -23.74
C ARG A 15 6.48 -17.16 -24.92
N LEU A 16 7.08 -16.82 -26.07
CA LEU A 16 6.32 -16.48 -27.28
C LEU A 16 5.40 -17.62 -27.73
N ARG A 17 5.92 -18.86 -27.74
CA ARG A 17 5.13 -20.04 -28.13
C ARG A 17 4.00 -20.34 -27.16
N ARG A 18 4.28 -20.35 -25.85
CA ARG A 18 3.29 -20.73 -24.82
C ARG A 18 2.22 -19.67 -24.62
N GLN A 19 2.61 -18.40 -24.59
CA GLN A 19 1.69 -17.30 -24.28
C GLN A 19 0.93 -16.81 -25.53
N TYR A 20 1.57 -16.84 -26.70
CA TYR A 20 1.02 -16.22 -27.91
C TYR A 20 0.87 -17.16 -29.11
N GLY A 21 1.41 -18.40 -29.05
CA GLY A 21 1.37 -19.33 -30.17
C GLY A 21 2.17 -18.84 -31.39
N LYS A 22 3.23 -18.05 -31.15
CA LYS A 22 4.02 -17.39 -32.20
C LYS A 22 5.50 -17.69 -32.04
N ASP A 23 6.22 -17.69 -33.16
CA ASP A 23 7.68 -17.51 -33.18
C ASP A 23 8.03 -16.02 -33.39
N ILE A 24 9.32 -15.67 -33.29
CA ILE A 24 9.82 -14.28 -33.35
C ILE A 24 9.33 -13.54 -34.59
N SER A 25 9.32 -14.19 -35.76
CA SER A 25 8.91 -13.55 -37.04
C SER A 25 7.42 -13.18 -37.11
N GLN A 26 6.59 -13.70 -36.21
CA GLN A 26 5.14 -13.46 -36.15
C GLN A 26 4.74 -12.61 -34.93
N ALA A 27 5.65 -12.43 -33.98
CA ALA A 27 5.42 -11.69 -32.75
C ALA A 27 5.21 -10.20 -33.05
N SER A 28 4.23 -9.57 -32.41
CA SER A 28 4.19 -8.10 -32.38
C SER A 28 5.29 -7.58 -31.47
N PHE A 29 5.64 -6.29 -31.59
CA PHE A 29 6.62 -5.67 -30.69
C PHE A 29 6.23 -5.84 -29.22
N HIS A 30 4.93 -5.69 -28.89
CA HIS A 30 4.45 -5.95 -27.53
C HIS A 30 4.63 -7.42 -27.09
N ASN A 31 4.42 -8.40 -27.99
CA ASN A 31 4.70 -9.81 -27.66
C ASN A 31 6.19 -10.05 -27.37
N LEU A 32 7.07 -9.38 -28.10
CA LEU A 32 8.52 -9.43 -27.86
C LEU A 32 8.88 -8.79 -26.52
N TYR A 33 8.29 -7.64 -26.18
CA TYR A 33 8.44 -7.01 -24.87
C TYR A 33 8.04 -7.93 -23.72
N ASP A 34 6.82 -8.49 -23.75
CA ASP A 34 6.39 -9.44 -22.71
C ASP A 34 7.37 -10.62 -22.61
N ALA A 35 7.83 -11.15 -23.75
CA ALA A 35 8.76 -12.26 -23.77
C ALA A 35 10.14 -11.92 -23.17
N VAL A 36 10.68 -10.74 -23.48
CA VAL A 36 11.95 -10.24 -22.93
C VAL A 36 11.82 -10.02 -21.42
N SER A 37 10.79 -9.28 -20.98
CA SER A 37 10.56 -8.97 -19.58
C SER A 37 10.34 -10.23 -18.74
N ALA A 38 9.49 -11.15 -19.20
CA ALA A 38 9.24 -12.41 -18.51
C ALA A 38 10.49 -13.30 -18.48
N SER A 39 11.30 -13.31 -19.54
CA SER A 39 12.55 -14.09 -19.56
C SER A 39 13.57 -13.54 -18.57
N THR A 40 13.67 -12.21 -18.44
CA THR A 40 14.49 -11.54 -17.40
C THR A 40 13.97 -11.89 -16.00
N LEU A 41 12.64 -11.85 -15.81
CA LEU A 41 12.00 -12.19 -14.54
C LEU A 41 12.35 -13.61 -14.07
N GLU A 42 12.46 -14.59 -14.97
CA GLU A 42 12.85 -15.96 -14.60
C GLU A 42 14.21 -16.04 -13.90
N PHE A 43 15.17 -15.18 -14.25
CA PHE A 43 16.45 -15.10 -13.54
C PHE A 43 16.32 -14.40 -12.19
N ILE A 44 15.45 -13.39 -12.09
CA ILE A 44 15.19 -12.65 -10.85
C ILE A 44 14.48 -13.53 -9.81
N MET A 45 13.61 -14.45 -10.25
CA MET A 45 12.83 -15.32 -9.36
C MET A 45 13.66 -16.13 -8.38
N GLU A 46 14.82 -16.63 -8.82
CA GLU A 46 15.68 -17.44 -7.97
C GLU A 46 16.18 -16.62 -6.75
N ASP A 47 16.71 -15.43 -7.02
CA ASP A 47 17.19 -14.52 -5.98
C ASP A 47 16.03 -13.94 -5.15
N TRP A 48 14.83 -13.74 -5.72
CA TRP A 48 13.65 -13.30 -4.97
C TRP A 48 13.15 -14.34 -3.97
N MET A 49 13.04 -15.59 -4.41
CA MET A 49 12.69 -16.71 -3.53
C MET A 49 13.75 -16.92 -2.45
N GLN A 50 15.03 -16.77 -2.80
CA GLN A 50 16.13 -16.91 -1.84
C GLN A 50 16.17 -15.75 -0.83
N THR A 51 15.87 -14.52 -1.25
CA THR A 51 15.75 -13.35 -0.35
C THR A 51 14.65 -13.61 0.68
N ARG A 52 13.45 -13.97 0.22
CA ARG A 52 12.32 -14.33 1.10
C ARG A 52 12.70 -15.43 2.10
N LYS A 53 13.28 -16.53 1.61
CA LYS A 53 13.73 -17.64 2.47
C LYS A 53 14.75 -17.20 3.50
N THR A 54 15.61 -16.23 3.16
CA THR A 54 16.61 -15.70 4.08
C THR A 54 15.95 -14.92 5.22
N PHE A 55 14.97 -14.08 4.92
CA PHE A 55 14.19 -13.35 5.92
C PHE A 55 13.37 -14.29 6.83
N GLU A 56 12.76 -15.34 6.25
CA GLU A 56 12.00 -16.35 7.00
C GLU A 56 12.88 -17.21 7.93
N THR A 57 14.12 -17.54 7.52
CA THR A 57 15.01 -18.44 8.30
C THR A 57 15.92 -17.71 9.29
N LYS A 58 16.20 -16.43 9.06
CA LYS A 58 16.96 -15.57 9.96
C LYS A 58 16.09 -14.37 10.27
N PRO A 59 15.19 -14.48 11.27
CA PRO A 59 14.21 -13.43 11.51
C PRO A 59 14.94 -12.16 11.94
N VAL A 60 14.92 -11.19 11.03
CA VAL A 60 15.47 -9.83 11.18
C VAL A 60 14.29 -8.86 11.16
N LYS A 61 14.45 -7.70 11.79
CA LYS A 61 13.41 -6.67 11.77
C LYS A 61 13.19 -6.18 10.34
N GLN A 62 11.97 -6.26 9.86
CA GLN A 62 11.57 -5.88 8.50
C GLN A 62 10.75 -4.59 8.52
N MET A 63 10.96 -3.75 7.50
CA MET A 63 10.18 -2.53 7.31
C MET A 63 9.06 -2.76 6.29
N SER A 64 7.85 -2.32 6.64
CA SER A 64 6.72 -2.22 5.72
C SER A 64 6.39 -0.76 5.45
N TYR A 65 6.51 -0.33 4.20
CA TYR A 65 6.25 1.02 3.75
C TYR A 65 4.86 1.10 3.12
N LEU A 66 3.92 1.72 3.83
CA LEU A 66 2.54 1.86 3.38
C LEU A 66 2.39 3.20 2.66
N SER A 67 2.03 3.14 1.38
CA SER A 67 1.83 4.34 0.55
C SER A 67 0.60 4.17 -0.34
N ALA A 68 -0.17 5.25 -0.48
CA ALA A 68 -1.27 5.30 -1.44
C ALA A 68 -0.78 5.37 -2.89
N GLU A 69 0.49 5.74 -3.12
CA GLU A 69 1.09 5.86 -4.45
C GLU A 69 2.54 5.34 -4.52
N PHE A 70 2.89 4.77 -5.68
CA PHE A 70 4.25 4.38 -6.08
C PHE A 70 4.47 4.76 -7.55
N LEU A 71 5.31 5.76 -7.82
CA LEU A 71 5.61 6.18 -9.20
C LEU A 71 6.81 5.37 -9.72
N MET A 72 6.56 4.10 -10.03
CA MET A 72 7.60 3.14 -10.43
C MET A 72 8.22 3.46 -11.78
N GLY A 73 7.39 3.89 -12.74
CA GLY A 73 7.76 4.07 -14.14
C GLY A 73 7.89 2.74 -14.87
N ARG A 74 8.75 2.70 -15.89
CA ARG A 74 9.10 1.51 -16.68
C ARG A 74 10.11 0.62 -15.94
N ALA A 75 9.86 -0.69 -15.87
CA ALA A 75 10.64 -1.62 -15.06
C ALA A 75 11.75 -2.36 -15.82
N LEU A 76 11.62 -2.55 -17.15
CA LEU A 76 12.55 -3.35 -17.95
C LEU A 76 13.99 -2.86 -17.84
N ASN A 77 14.22 -1.59 -18.17
CA ASN A 77 15.57 -1.05 -18.16
C ASN A 77 16.17 -1.03 -16.74
N ASN A 78 15.37 -0.63 -15.74
CA ASN A 78 15.80 -0.62 -14.34
C ASN A 78 16.22 -2.02 -13.86
N ASN A 79 15.40 -3.03 -14.13
CA ASN A 79 15.70 -4.40 -13.74
C ASN A 79 16.94 -4.94 -14.48
N LEU A 80 17.08 -4.68 -15.78
CA LEU A 80 18.27 -5.07 -16.54
C LEU A 80 19.55 -4.39 -16.03
N ILE A 81 19.48 -3.13 -15.59
CA ILE A 81 20.61 -2.43 -14.97
C ILE A 81 20.95 -3.08 -13.63
N ASN A 82 19.97 -3.27 -12.75
CA ASN A 82 20.19 -3.75 -11.38
C ASN A 82 20.69 -5.20 -11.35
N THR A 83 20.28 -6.04 -12.30
CA THR A 83 20.81 -7.40 -12.45
C THR A 83 22.16 -7.47 -13.17
N GLY A 84 22.61 -6.38 -13.82
CA GLY A 84 23.79 -6.35 -14.69
C GLY A 84 23.58 -7.05 -16.04
N PHE A 85 22.33 -7.19 -16.49
CA PHE A 85 21.96 -7.91 -17.71
C PHE A 85 21.74 -7.03 -18.93
N LEU A 86 21.75 -5.69 -18.79
CA LEU A 86 21.43 -4.77 -19.88
C LEU A 86 22.22 -5.04 -21.16
N GLU A 87 23.56 -5.02 -21.09
CA GLU A 87 24.40 -5.23 -22.28
C GLU A 87 24.31 -6.68 -22.81
N PRO A 88 24.40 -7.74 -21.97
CA PRO A 88 24.20 -9.10 -22.44
C PRO A 88 22.84 -9.35 -23.11
N VAL A 89 21.76 -8.73 -22.63
CA VAL A 89 20.42 -8.86 -23.24
C VAL A 89 20.37 -8.14 -24.58
N LYS A 90 20.94 -6.93 -24.69
CA LYS A 90 21.03 -6.23 -25.98
C LYS A 90 21.77 -7.06 -27.04
N GLU A 91 22.91 -7.64 -26.69
CA GLU A 91 23.67 -8.53 -27.59
C GLU A 91 22.84 -9.73 -28.06
N VAL A 92 22.08 -10.35 -27.14
CA VAL A 92 21.21 -11.48 -27.46
C VAL A 92 20.07 -11.09 -28.39
N LEU A 93 19.45 -9.95 -28.14
CA LEU A 93 18.36 -9.45 -28.99
C LEU A 93 18.86 -9.09 -30.39
N GLU A 94 20.02 -8.45 -30.50
CA GLU A 94 20.65 -8.13 -31.78
C GLU A 94 20.92 -9.40 -32.61
N GLU A 95 21.46 -10.46 -32.00
CA GLU A 95 21.65 -11.76 -32.66
C GLU A 95 20.34 -12.43 -33.11
N MET A 96 19.24 -12.09 -32.46
CA MET A 96 17.89 -12.57 -32.80
C MET A 96 17.18 -11.64 -33.80
N GLY A 97 17.84 -10.57 -34.24
CA GLY A 97 17.28 -9.56 -35.15
C GLY A 97 16.23 -8.67 -34.49
N ILE A 98 16.31 -8.47 -33.17
CA ILE A 98 15.37 -7.68 -32.37
C ILE A 98 16.11 -6.42 -31.88
N ASP A 99 15.55 -5.24 -32.16
CA ASP A 99 16.08 -3.97 -31.66
C ASP A 99 15.55 -3.68 -30.24
N TYR A 100 16.45 -3.61 -29.26
CA TYR A 100 16.13 -3.31 -27.88
C TYR A 100 15.39 -1.98 -27.70
N ALA A 101 15.73 -0.94 -28.47
CA ALA A 101 15.08 0.37 -28.34
C ALA A 101 13.59 0.29 -28.65
N ILE A 102 13.19 -0.54 -29.63
CA ILE A 102 11.79 -0.78 -29.95
C ILE A 102 11.08 -1.48 -28.79
N ILE A 103 11.76 -2.45 -28.15
CA ILE A 103 11.24 -3.22 -27.02
C ILE A 103 11.01 -2.32 -25.80
N GLU A 104 11.98 -1.46 -25.46
CA GLU A 104 11.88 -0.51 -24.34
C GLU A 104 10.70 0.46 -24.49
N GLU A 105 10.41 0.89 -25.72
CA GLU A 105 9.29 1.78 -26.02
C GLU A 105 7.92 1.08 -26.01
N GLN A 106 7.85 -0.25 -25.90
CA GLN A 106 6.57 -0.97 -25.75
C GLN A 106 6.09 -1.03 -24.30
N GLU A 107 6.96 -0.73 -23.32
CA GLU A 107 6.60 -0.81 -21.91
C GLU A 107 5.82 0.44 -21.49
N PRO A 108 4.58 0.30 -20.99
CA PRO A 108 3.89 1.40 -20.35
C PRO A 108 4.50 1.70 -18.98
N ASP A 109 4.49 2.96 -18.55
CA ASP A 109 4.73 3.31 -17.15
C ASP A 109 3.63 2.68 -16.26
N ALA A 110 4.02 2.15 -15.10
CA ALA A 110 3.04 1.62 -14.16
C ALA A 110 2.21 2.76 -13.54
N GLY A 111 0.91 2.79 -13.83
CA GLY A 111 -0.07 3.77 -13.31
C GLY A 111 -0.39 3.57 -11.82
N LEU A 112 0.63 3.62 -10.97
CA LEU A 112 0.54 3.32 -9.53
C LEU A 112 0.78 4.53 -8.64
N GLY A 113 1.14 5.68 -9.22
CA GLY A 113 1.41 6.91 -8.52
C GLY A 113 1.33 8.12 -9.43
N ASN A 114 1.47 9.31 -8.85
CA ASN A 114 1.36 10.57 -9.59
C ASN A 114 2.54 11.49 -9.32
N GLY A 115 2.74 11.88 -8.06
CA GLY A 115 3.63 12.99 -7.72
C GLY A 115 4.95 12.58 -7.08
N GLY A 116 5.59 13.57 -6.45
CA GLY A 116 6.85 13.39 -5.73
C GLY A 116 6.73 12.46 -4.50
N LEU A 117 5.55 12.34 -3.90
CA LEU A 117 5.30 11.41 -2.78
C LEU A 117 5.49 9.95 -3.23
N GLY A 118 4.92 9.58 -4.37
CA GLY A 118 5.00 8.25 -4.95
C GLY A 118 6.35 7.98 -5.59
N ARG A 119 7.01 9.00 -6.15
CA ARG A 119 8.39 8.83 -6.64
C ARG A 119 9.38 8.61 -5.50
N LEU A 120 9.21 9.30 -4.38
CA LEU A 120 9.99 9.06 -3.17
C LEU A 120 9.82 7.62 -2.69
N ALA A 121 8.57 7.13 -2.63
CA ALA A 121 8.27 5.75 -2.24
C ALA A 121 8.99 4.74 -3.16
N ALA A 122 8.95 4.96 -4.48
CA ALA A 122 9.65 4.12 -5.45
C ALA A 122 11.19 4.13 -5.26
N CYS A 123 11.80 5.31 -5.10
CA CYS A 123 13.24 5.45 -4.85
C CYS A 123 13.67 4.80 -3.52
N PHE A 124 12.82 4.87 -2.49
CA PHE A 124 13.07 4.18 -1.21
C PHE A 124 13.09 2.67 -1.39
N LEU A 125 12.15 2.09 -2.14
CA LEU A 125 12.14 0.65 -2.38
C LEU A 125 13.42 0.18 -3.09
N ASP A 126 13.85 0.89 -4.13
CA ASP A 126 15.10 0.59 -4.83
C ASP A 126 16.32 0.70 -3.89
N SER A 127 16.39 1.76 -3.08
CA SER A 127 17.47 1.97 -2.11
C SER A 127 17.50 0.88 -1.03
N LEU A 128 16.34 0.45 -0.53
CA LEU A 128 16.25 -0.62 0.47
C LEU A 128 16.79 -1.93 -0.10
N ALA A 129 16.40 -2.28 -1.33
CA ALA A 129 16.90 -3.48 -1.99
C ALA A 129 18.41 -3.39 -2.24
N THR A 130 18.90 -2.25 -2.74
CA THR A 130 20.32 -2.02 -3.02
C THR A 130 21.21 -2.06 -1.77
N LEU A 131 20.68 -1.58 -0.63
CA LEU A 131 21.38 -1.57 0.65
C LEU A 131 21.20 -2.87 1.47
N ASP A 132 20.62 -3.91 0.88
CA ASP A 132 20.33 -5.19 1.53
C ASP A 132 19.43 -5.06 2.79
N TYR A 133 18.58 -4.04 2.84
CA TYR A 133 17.62 -3.88 3.92
C TYR A 133 16.33 -4.68 3.65
N PRO A 134 15.83 -5.45 4.63
CA PRO A 134 14.54 -6.13 4.53
C PRO A 134 13.40 -5.09 4.58
N GLY A 135 12.94 -4.68 3.40
CA GLY A 135 11.99 -3.58 3.26
C GLY A 135 11.00 -3.84 2.13
N HIS A 136 9.70 -3.81 2.45
CA HIS A 136 8.62 -4.09 1.51
C HIS A 136 7.71 -2.89 1.35
N GLY A 137 7.18 -2.69 0.15
CA GLY A 137 6.15 -1.69 -0.13
C GLY A 137 4.76 -2.31 -0.15
N TYR A 138 3.76 -1.58 0.34
CA TYR A 138 2.35 -1.95 0.21
C TYR A 138 1.53 -0.79 -0.34
N GLY A 139 0.70 -1.08 -1.35
CA GLY A 139 -0.18 -0.10 -1.97
C GLY A 139 -1.38 -0.73 -2.68
N ILE A 140 -2.04 0.05 -3.53
CA ILE A 140 -3.19 -0.40 -4.34
C ILE A 140 -2.73 -0.64 -5.78
N ARG A 141 -3.25 -1.70 -6.40
CA ARG A 141 -3.05 -1.98 -7.83
C ARG A 141 -4.09 -1.21 -8.66
N TYR A 142 -3.86 0.08 -8.91
CA TYR A 142 -4.80 0.90 -9.67
C TYR A 142 -4.91 0.46 -11.14
N GLU A 143 -6.12 0.25 -11.62
CA GLU A 143 -6.38 -0.19 -13.00
C GLU A 143 -6.06 0.90 -14.03
N TYR A 144 -6.39 2.16 -13.72
CA TYR A 144 -6.34 3.28 -14.67
C TYR A 144 -5.48 4.47 -14.24
N GLY A 145 -4.50 4.25 -13.34
CA GLY A 145 -3.64 5.33 -12.84
C GLY A 145 -4.43 6.52 -12.31
N MET A 146 -3.93 7.74 -12.55
CA MET A 146 -4.67 8.98 -12.30
C MET A 146 -5.40 9.44 -13.56
N PHE A 147 -4.65 9.72 -14.65
CA PHE A 147 -5.14 9.96 -16.02
C PHE A 147 -3.95 10.08 -17.00
N GLU A 148 -4.21 9.86 -18.28
CA GLU A 148 -3.36 10.23 -19.41
C GLU A 148 -3.72 11.67 -19.86
N GLN A 149 -2.76 12.58 -19.86
CA GLN A 149 -2.96 13.96 -20.32
C GLN A 149 -2.82 14.04 -21.84
N ARG A 150 -3.80 14.67 -22.51
CA ARG A 150 -3.66 15.12 -23.90
C ARG A 150 -3.93 16.61 -24.00
N ILE A 151 -3.24 17.27 -24.93
CA ILE A 151 -3.45 18.68 -25.23
C ILE A 151 -4.28 18.79 -26.50
N GLU A 152 -5.54 19.20 -26.36
CA GLU A 152 -6.47 19.39 -27.46
C GLU A 152 -6.89 20.87 -27.52
N ASN A 153 -6.64 21.52 -28.66
CA ASN A 153 -6.94 22.94 -28.87
C ASN A 153 -6.34 23.89 -27.80
N GLY A 154 -5.18 23.52 -27.23
CA GLY A 154 -4.50 24.31 -26.20
C GLY A 154 -4.99 24.07 -24.77
N PHE A 155 -5.90 23.10 -24.56
CA PHE A 155 -6.43 22.74 -23.25
C PHE A 155 -6.07 21.30 -22.89
N GLN A 156 -5.91 21.04 -21.59
CA GLN A 156 -5.81 19.70 -21.05
C GLN A 156 -7.15 18.97 -21.21
N VAL A 157 -7.07 17.72 -21.66
CA VAL A 157 -8.17 16.75 -21.65
C VAL A 157 -7.65 15.47 -21.04
N GLU A 158 -8.35 14.96 -20.03
CA GLU A 158 -7.99 13.75 -19.29
C GLU A 158 -8.61 12.50 -19.92
N TYR A 159 -7.78 11.48 -20.15
CA TYR A 159 -8.21 10.14 -20.59
C TYR A 159 -7.78 9.09 -19.55
N PRO A 160 -8.40 7.89 -19.52
CA PRO A 160 -7.95 6.81 -18.65
C PRO A 160 -6.55 6.32 -19.05
N ASP A 161 -5.65 6.17 -18.08
CA ASP A 161 -4.33 5.56 -18.29
C ASP A 161 -4.48 4.03 -18.36
N ASN A 162 -4.45 3.47 -19.58
CA ASN A 162 -4.70 2.05 -19.80
C ASN A 162 -3.42 1.19 -19.73
N TRP A 163 -2.55 1.42 -18.75
CA TRP A 163 -1.29 0.68 -18.58
C TRP A 163 -1.49 -0.84 -18.46
N LEU A 164 -2.63 -1.28 -17.90
CA LEU A 164 -3.03 -2.70 -17.78
C LEU A 164 -3.89 -3.23 -18.93
N LYS A 165 -3.91 -2.55 -20.08
CA LYS A 165 -4.56 -3.07 -21.29
C LYS A 165 -4.05 -4.48 -21.66
N HIS A 166 -2.79 -4.72 -21.38
CA HIS A 166 -2.17 -6.03 -21.38
C HIS A 166 -1.75 -6.38 -19.96
N ARG A 167 -1.63 -7.67 -19.65
CA ARG A 167 -1.06 -8.12 -18.37
C ARG A 167 0.35 -7.53 -18.24
N ASP A 168 0.68 -7.03 -17.06
CA ASP A 168 2.06 -6.64 -16.73
C ASP A 168 2.93 -7.91 -16.58
N PRO A 169 4.04 -8.05 -17.33
CA PRO A 169 4.93 -9.20 -17.18
C PRO A 169 5.66 -9.25 -15.82
N TRP A 170 5.76 -8.13 -15.09
CA TRP A 170 6.51 -8.03 -13.84
C TRP A 170 5.72 -8.44 -12.59
N GLU A 171 4.40 -8.52 -12.69
CA GLU A 171 3.55 -8.86 -11.55
C GLU A 171 3.24 -10.36 -11.44
N ILE A 172 3.19 -10.83 -10.19
CA ILE A 172 2.74 -12.18 -9.83
C ILE A 172 1.50 -12.07 -8.97
N LYS A 173 0.37 -12.54 -9.50
CA LYS A 173 -0.88 -12.66 -8.74
C LYS A 173 -0.76 -13.76 -7.68
N ARG A 174 -1.03 -13.43 -6.41
CA ARG A 174 -0.94 -14.32 -5.25
C ARG A 174 -2.30 -14.59 -4.63
N SER A 175 -3.18 -15.21 -5.42
CA SER A 175 -4.57 -15.50 -4.99
C SER A 175 -4.63 -16.37 -3.74
N ASP A 176 -3.57 -17.14 -3.44
CA ASP A 176 -3.40 -17.95 -2.22
C ASP A 176 -3.27 -17.11 -0.94
N LEU A 177 -2.95 -15.82 -1.07
CA LEU A 177 -2.78 -14.86 0.04
C LEU A 177 -3.91 -13.82 0.10
N ALA A 178 -5.02 -14.05 -0.60
CA ALA A 178 -6.14 -13.12 -0.57
C ALA A 178 -6.77 -13.04 0.83
N VAL A 179 -7.18 -11.85 1.23
CA VAL A 179 -7.85 -11.57 2.51
C VAL A 179 -9.18 -10.86 2.28
N GLU A 180 -10.08 -10.91 3.26
CA GLU A 180 -11.35 -10.18 3.22
C GLU A 180 -11.25 -8.87 4.01
N VAL A 181 -11.76 -7.78 3.43
CA VAL A 181 -11.90 -6.48 4.09
C VAL A 181 -13.39 -6.15 4.20
N GLU A 182 -13.82 -5.77 5.40
CA GLU A 182 -15.22 -5.49 5.71
C GLU A 182 -15.50 -3.98 5.76
N PHE A 183 -16.61 -3.55 5.17
CA PHE A 183 -17.07 -2.15 5.18
C PHE A 183 -18.52 -2.04 5.68
N GLY A 184 -18.81 -0.94 6.37
CA GLY A 184 -20.13 -0.63 6.90
C GLY A 184 -20.59 -1.61 7.97
N GLY A 185 -21.85 -2.04 7.86
CA GLY A 185 -22.47 -2.95 8.82
C GLY A 185 -22.76 -2.31 10.18
N ARG A 186 -23.10 -3.15 11.15
CA ARG A 186 -23.41 -2.76 12.53
C ARG A 186 -22.51 -3.51 13.49
N VAL A 187 -21.93 -2.80 14.46
CA VAL A 187 -21.13 -3.43 15.51
C VAL A 187 -22.04 -4.24 16.41
N ALA A 188 -21.81 -5.55 16.44
CA ALA A 188 -22.45 -6.49 17.35
C ALA A 188 -21.40 -7.05 18.33
N MET A 189 -21.90 -7.63 19.41
CA MET A 189 -21.09 -8.19 20.49
C MET A 189 -21.62 -9.56 20.86
N LYS A 190 -20.72 -10.51 21.08
CA LYS A 190 -21.03 -11.81 21.68
C LYS A 190 -20.04 -12.11 22.79
N LYS A 191 -20.42 -13.01 23.69
CA LYS A 191 -19.51 -13.59 24.67
C LYS A 191 -18.79 -14.79 24.06
N ASP A 192 -17.48 -14.89 24.25
CA ASP A 192 -16.74 -16.11 23.91
C ASP A 192 -16.91 -17.21 24.96
N SER A 193 -16.24 -18.35 24.78
CA SER A 193 -16.27 -19.47 25.73
C SER A 193 -15.72 -19.13 27.11
N ASN A 194 -14.96 -18.04 27.24
CA ASN A 194 -14.33 -17.59 28.48
C ASN A 194 -15.13 -16.43 29.14
N GLY A 195 -16.23 -15.98 28.52
CA GLY A 195 -17.04 -14.86 29.01
C GLY A 195 -16.50 -13.47 28.65
N SER A 196 -15.49 -13.39 27.78
CA SER A 196 -14.95 -12.13 27.26
C SER A 196 -15.83 -11.58 26.15
N ASP A 197 -15.90 -10.25 26.05
CA ASP A 197 -16.64 -9.58 24.97
C ASP A 197 -15.87 -9.66 23.66
N VAL A 198 -16.56 -10.11 22.61
CA VAL A 198 -16.05 -10.23 21.24
C VAL A 198 -16.92 -9.39 20.33
N PHE A 199 -16.32 -8.36 19.75
CA PHE A 199 -16.96 -7.50 18.76
C PHE A 199 -16.82 -8.10 17.36
N TYR A 200 -17.86 -7.93 16.55
CA TYR A 200 -17.89 -8.31 15.13
C TYR A 200 -18.86 -7.41 14.37
N LEU A 201 -18.82 -7.43 13.04
CA LEU A 201 -19.75 -6.68 12.20
C LEU A 201 -20.86 -7.59 11.68
N GLU A 202 -22.11 -7.17 11.88
CA GLU A 202 -23.28 -7.70 11.18
C GLU A 202 -23.53 -6.90 9.91
N ASP A 203 -23.99 -7.57 8.84
CA ASP A 203 -24.41 -6.93 7.57
C ASP A 203 -23.32 -6.09 6.89
N ALA A 204 -22.04 -6.38 7.15
CA ALA A 204 -20.92 -5.70 6.48
C ALA A 204 -20.79 -6.14 5.02
N GLU A 205 -20.42 -5.18 4.16
CA GLU A 205 -19.97 -5.46 2.81
C GLU A 205 -18.59 -6.11 2.87
N ARG A 206 -18.39 -7.21 2.14
CA ARG A 206 -17.09 -7.89 2.04
C ARG A 206 -16.47 -7.67 0.68
N VAL A 207 -15.21 -7.25 0.70
CA VAL A 207 -14.37 -7.08 -0.49
C VAL A 207 -13.16 -8.00 -0.35
N THR A 208 -12.85 -8.76 -1.40
CA THR A 208 -11.64 -9.57 -1.46
C THR A 208 -10.47 -8.69 -1.90
N ALA A 209 -9.41 -8.66 -1.09
CA ALA A 209 -8.15 -8.04 -1.43
C ALA A 209 -7.19 -9.12 -1.94
N THR A 210 -6.92 -9.13 -3.26
CA THR A 210 -5.97 -10.07 -3.87
C THR A 210 -4.62 -9.38 -4.08
N PRO A 211 -3.51 -9.93 -3.55
CA PRO A 211 -2.20 -9.32 -3.73
C PRO A 211 -1.59 -9.66 -5.09
N PHE A 212 -0.89 -8.67 -5.64
CA PHE A 212 -0.01 -8.77 -6.79
C PHE A 212 1.38 -8.32 -6.35
N ASP A 213 2.36 -9.23 -6.42
CA ASP A 213 3.73 -8.95 -6.03
C ASP A 213 4.53 -8.49 -7.25
N MET A 214 5.28 -7.40 -7.10
CA MET A 214 6.30 -6.93 -8.04
C MET A 214 7.68 -7.02 -7.38
N PRO A 215 8.71 -7.57 -8.05
CA PRO A 215 10.06 -7.63 -7.52
C PRO A 215 10.72 -6.26 -7.55
N ILE A 216 11.41 -5.91 -6.46
CA ILE A 216 12.26 -4.73 -6.37
C ILE A 216 13.71 -5.19 -6.30
N VAL A 217 14.41 -5.11 -7.42
CA VAL A 217 15.77 -5.64 -7.58
C VAL A 217 16.79 -4.63 -7.10
N GLY A 218 17.65 -4.99 -6.14
CA GLY A 218 18.75 -4.12 -5.70
C GLY A 218 19.92 -4.10 -6.69
N TYR A 219 20.56 -2.94 -6.85
CA TYR A 219 21.71 -2.79 -7.73
C TYR A 219 22.96 -3.49 -7.15
N GLY A 220 23.57 -4.38 -7.93
CA GLY A 220 24.85 -5.00 -7.56
C GLY A 220 24.77 -5.98 -6.38
N THR A 221 23.57 -6.38 -5.96
CA THR A 221 23.31 -7.35 -4.90
C THR A 221 22.40 -8.49 -5.39
N LYS A 222 22.13 -9.46 -4.52
CA LYS A 222 21.14 -10.53 -4.73
C LYS A 222 19.82 -10.27 -4.00
N THR A 223 19.74 -9.19 -3.22
CA THR A 223 18.51 -8.83 -2.52
C THR A 223 17.45 -8.39 -3.53
N VAL A 224 16.31 -9.08 -3.50
CA VAL A 224 15.12 -8.68 -4.23
C VAL A 224 13.98 -8.55 -3.23
N ASN A 225 13.57 -7.30 -3.00
CA ASN A 225 12.46 -6.97 -2.12
C ASN A 225 11.12 -7.06 -2.89
N THR A 226 10.02 -6.73 -2.22
CA THR A 226 8.66 -6.86 -2.77
C THR A 226 7.90 -5.56 -2.64
N LEU A 227 7.30 -5.10 -3.73
CA LEU A 227 6.15 -4.20 -3.71
C LEU A 227 4.90 -5.07 -3.86
N ARG A 228 4.03 -5.06 -2.85
CA ARG A 228 2.75 -5.78 -2.85
C ARG A 228 1.60 -4.81 -3.09
N LEU A 229 0.82 -5.08 -4.13
CA LEU A 229 -0.29 -4.22 -4.57
C LEU A 229 -1.62 -4.96 -4.47
N TRP A 230 -2.61 -4.34 -3.85
CA TRP A 230 -3.91 -4.97 -3.64
C TRP A 230 -4.90 -4.63 -4.75
N GLN A 231 -5.49 -5.66 -5.36
CA GLN A 231 -6.65 -5.55 -6.24
C GLN A 231 -7.93 -5.86 -5.45
N ALA A 232 -8.93 -5.00 -5.56
CA ALA A 232 -10.23 -5.19 -4.95
C ALA A 232 -11.18 -5.92 -5.90
N THR A 233 -11.83 -6.98 -5.41
CA THR A 233 -12.90 -7.69 -6.12
C THR A 233 -14.04 -8.03 -5.18
N SER A 234 -15.24 -8.23 -5.74
CA SER A 234 -16.36 -8.75 -4.96
C SER A 234 -16.31 -10.29 -4.92
N PRO A 235 -16.42 -10.94 -3.75
CA PRO A 235 -16.42 -12.40 -3.65
C PRO A 235 -17.62 -13.04 -4.37
N ASN A 236 -18.74 -12.32 -4.46
CA ASN A 236 -19.98 -12.75 -5.12
C ASN A 236 -20.59 -11.58 -5.94
N GLY A 237 -19.79 -11.00 -6.83
CA GLY A 237 -20.13 -9.76 -7.52
C GLY A 237 -21.25 -9.87 -8.57
N PHE A 238 -21.46 -11.06 -9.13
CA PHE A 238 -22.44 -11.30 -10.19
C PHE A 238 -23.70 -12.01 -9.67
N ASP A 239 -24.86 -11.37 -9.84
CA ASP A 239 -26.17 -11.93 -9.50
C ASP A 239 -26.87 -12.49 -10.74
N LEU A 240 -26.84 -13.81 -10.89
CA LEU A 240 -27.44 -14.53 -12.02
C LEU A 240 -28.97 -14.39 -12.04
N GLN A 241 -29.64 -14.23 -10.89
CA GLN A 241 -31.10 -14.08 -10.86
C GLN A 241 -31.49 -12.73 -11.42
N LEU A 242 -30.84 -11.64 -10.97
CA LEU A 242 -31.05 -10.32 -11.53
C LEU A 242 -30.74 -10.26 -13.03
N PHE A 243 -29.69 -10.96 -13.47
CA PHE A 243 -29.34 -11.03 -14.89
C PHE A 243 -30.43 -11.73 -15.72
N ASN A 244 -30.93 -12.87 -15.25
CA ASN A 244 -32.01 -13.62 -15.91
C ASN A 244 -33.32 -12.82 -15.94
N ASP A 245 -33.56 -11.97 -14.94
CA ASP A 245 -34.68 -11.02 -14.90
C ASP A 245 -34.45 -9.77 -15.77
N MET A 246 -33.43 -9.77 -16.64
CA MET A 246 -33.05 -8.67 -17.54
C MET A 246 -32.63 -7.38 -16.80
N GLN A 247 -32.26 -7.47 -15.52
CA GLN A 247 -31.74 -6.36 -14.71
C GLN A 247 -30.21 -6.29 -14.79
N TYR A 248 -29.67 -6.16 -16.01
CA TYR A 248 -28.24 -6.30 -16.29
C TYR A 248 -27.34 -5.38 -15.45
N HIS A 249 -27.70 -4.10 -15.29
CA HIS A 249 -26.90 -3.16 -14.49
C HIS A 249 -26.83 -3.56 -13.02
N ARG A 250 -27.96 -3.99 -12.44
CA ARG A 250 -28.04 -4.40 -11.04
C ARG A 250 -27.31 -5.72 -10.79
N SER A 251 -27.27 -6.61 -11.79
CA SER A 251 -26.56 -7.89 -11.65
C SER A 251 -25.05 -7.78 -11.44
N VAL A 252 -24.45 -6.61 -11.70
CA VAL A 252 -23.00 -6.36 -11.54
C VAL A 252 -22.69 -5.15 -10.64
N GLU A 253 -23.70 -4.59 -9.95
CA GLU A 253 -23.54 -3.39 -9.13
C GLU A 253 -22.52 -3.61 -8.01
N LYS A 254 -22.67 -4.70 -7.24
CA LYS A 254 -21.72 -5.09 -6.17
C LYS A 254 -20.31 -5.34 -6.68
N GLN A 255 -20.20 -5.91 -7.89
CA GLN A 255 -18.90 -6.12 -8.53
C GLN A 255 -18.23 -4.77 -8.81
N ASN A 256 -18.94 -3.86 -9.46
CA ASN A 256 -18.43 -2.54 -9.81
C ASN A 256 -18.05 -1.72 -8.58
N ASP A 257 -18.86 -1.75 -7.52
CA ASP A 257 -18.59 -1.00 -6.29
C ASP A 257 -17.34 -1.48 -5.56
N ALA A 258 -17.08 -2.79 -5.55
CA ALA A 258 -15.86 -3.36 -5.01
C ALA A 258 -14.65 -3.01 -5.88
N GLU A 259 -14.75 -3.19 -7.20
CA GLU A 259 -13.66 -2.93 -8.14
C GLU A 259 -13.28 -1.45 -8.23
N ASN A 260 -14.24 -0.53 -8.01
CA ASN A 260 -14.00 0.92 -7.97
C ASN A 260 -12.93 1.33 -6.94
N ILE A 261 -12.73 0.53 -5.89
CA ILE A 261 -11.70 0.77 -4.87
C ILE A 261 -10.29 0.74 -5.50
N SER A 262 -10.00 -0.21 -6.39
CA SER A 262 -8.70 -0.30 -7.05
C SER A 262 -8.72 0.22 -8.50
N ARG A 263 -9.69 1.08 -8.86
CA ARG A 263 -9.87 1.50 -10.26
C ARG A 263 -9.01 2.72 -10.63
N VAL A 264 -9.03 3.79 -9.84
CA VAL A 264 -8.33 5.06 -10.13
C VAL A 264 -7.65 5.61 -8.87
N LEU A 265 -6.46 6.20 -9.03
CA LEU A 265 -5.72 6.91 -8.00
C LEU A 265 -6.34 8.30 -7.75
N TYR A 266 -6.57 8.65 -6.47
CA TYR A 266 -7.21 9.91 -6.04
C TYR A 266 -8.53 10.22 -6.77
N PRO A 267 -9.59 9.42 -6.55
CA PRO A 267 -10.90 9.75 -7.08
C PRO A 267 -11.36 11.12 -6.57
N ASN A 268 -12.08 11.86 -7.41
CA ASN A 268 -12.61 13.18 -7.05
C ASN A 268 -13.51 13.08 -5.81
N ASP A 269 -13.10 13.75 -4.73
CA ASP A 269 -13.73 13.72 -3.41
C ASP A 269 -14.46 15.02 -3.05
N SER A 270 -14.80 15.84 -4.06
CA SER A 270 -15.59 17.05 -3.86
C SER A 270 -17.00 16.77 -3.31
N GLY A 271 -17.54 15.59 -3.63
CA GLY A 271 -18.87 15.13 -3.19
C GLY A 271 -18.80 13.99 -2.16
N PRO A 272 -19.93 13.67 -1.46
CA PRO A 272 -19.97 12.63 -0.44
C PRO A 272 -19.53 11.24 -0.93
N SER A 273 -19.95 10.83 -2.14
CA SER A 273 -19.58 9.54 -2.72
C SER A 273 -18.08 9.41 -2.94
N GLY A 274 -17.44 10.46 -3.44
CA GLY A 274 -15.99 10.52 -3.65
C GLY A 274 -15.20 10.46 -2.35
N LYS A 275 -15.66 11.18 -1.30
CA LYS A 275 -15.08 11.10 0.04
C LYS A 275 -15.14 9.68 0.60
N THR A 276 -16.32 9.05 0.51
CA THR A 276 -16.49 7.65 0.95
C THR A 276 -15.56 6.71 0.19
N LEU A 277 -15.45 6.85 -1.14
CA LEU A 277 -14.55 6.01 -1.94
C LEU A 277 -13.07 6.20 -1.55
N ARG A 278 -12.62 7.44 -1.34
CA ARG A 278 -11.24 7.73 -0.90
C ARG A 278 -10.94 7.11 0.47
N LEU A 279 -11.86 7.19 1.43
CA LEU A 279 -11.70 6.51 2.73
C LEU A 279 -11.73 4.98 2.57
N LYS A 280 -12.59 4.46 1.67
CA LYS A 280 -12.68 3.03 1.34
C LYS A 280 -11.35 2.52 0.81
N GLN A 281 -10.70 3.26 -0.09
CA GLN A 281 -9.35 2.98 -0.60
C GLN A 281 -8.32 2.92 0.52
N GLN A 282 -8.24 3.97 1.34
CA GLN A 282 -7.27 4.05 2.44
C GLN A 282 -7.40 2.87 3.42
N TYR A 283 -8.63 2.54 3.80
CA TYR A 283 -8.89 1.41 4.69
C TYR A 283 -8.64 0.07 4.02
N PHE A 284 -9.03 -0.09 2.75
CA PHE A 284 -8.87 -1.32 1.99
C PHE A 284 -7.42 -1.81 2.00
N PHE A 285 -6.48 -0.98 1.53
CA PHE A 285 -5.09 -1.43 1.45
C PHE A 285 -4.44 -1.52 2.84
N SER A 286 -4.82 -0.63 3.77
CA SER A 286 -4.31 -0.67 5.14
C SER A 286 -4.70 -1.97 5.86
N SER A 287 -5.98 -2.33 5.83
CA SER A 287 -6.46 -3.57 6.46
C SER A 287 -5.88 -4.80 5.77
N ALA A 288 -5.85 -4.84 4.43
CA ALA A 288 -5.28 -5.97 3.71
C ALA A 288 -3.79 -6.18 4.04
N SER A 289 -3.00 -5.10 4.06
CA SER A 289 -1.58 -5.14 4.43
C SER A 289 -1.35 -5.60 5.87
N LEU A 290 -2.15 -5.12 6.82
CA LEU A 290 -2.00 -5.53 8.22
C LEU A 290 -2.38 -7.00 8.44
N GLN A 291 -3.46 -7.47 7.80
CA GLN A 291 -3.84 -8.87 7.85
C GLN A 291 -2.74 -9.78 7.28
N ASP A 292 -2.14 -9.39 6.16
CA ASP A 292 -1.01 -10.12 5.57
C ASP A 292 0.22 -10.17 6.51
N LEU A 293 0.61 -9.03 7.09
CA LEU A 293 1.71 -8.94 8.06
C LEU A 293 1.45 -9.77 9.32
N LEU A 294 0.24 -9.70 9.88
CA LEU A 294 -0.15 -10.46 11.07
C LEU A 294 -0.21 -11.96 10.77
N ASN A 295 -0.75 -12.37 9.62
CA ASN A 295 -0.78 -13.77 9.19
C ASN A 295 0.62 -14.34 9.00
N ALA A 296 1.53 -13.58 8.38
CA ALA A 296 2.93 -13.95 8.25
C ALA A 296 3.60 -14.09 9.62
N PHE A 297 3.42 -13.10 10.51
CA PHE A 297 3.94 -13.13 11.86
C PHE A 297 3.44 -14.35 12.66
N VAL A 298 2.12 -14.63 12.64
CA VAL A 298 1.53 -15.77 13.36
C VAL A 298 2.07 -17.09 12.83
N LYS A 299 2.28 -17.21 11.52
CA LYS A 299 2.87 -18.40 10.92
C LYS A 299 4.31 -18.64 11.39
N GLU A 300 5.07 -17.59 11.62
CA GLU A 300 6.50 -17.66 11.97
C GLU A 300 6.74 -17.73 13.49
N HIS A 301 5.96 -16.97 14.27
CA HIS A 301 6.19 -16.72 15.69
C HIS A 301 5.02 -17.13 16.60
N GLY A 302 3.91 -17.62 16.03
CA GLY A 302 2.67 -17.83 16.77
C GLY A 302 2.01 -16.52 17.20
N GLU A 303 1.07 -16.60 18.14
CA GLU A 303 0.29 -15.44 18.62
C GLU A 303 1.01 -14.65 19.74
N ASN A 304 2.35 -14.72 19.83
CA ASN A 304 3.12 -13.92 20.78
C ASN A 304 3.42 -12.51 20.22
N PHE A 305 2.41 -11.65 20.21
CA PHE A 305 2.51 -10.32 19.61
C PHE A 305 3.40 -9.33 20.38
N GLU A 306 3.84 -9.64 21.60
CA GLU A 306 4.87 -8.83 22.28
C GLU A 306 6.16 -8.75 21.46
N LEU A 307 6.46 -9.77 20.65
CA LEU A 307 7.60 -9.80 19.74
C LEU A 307 7.36 -9.06 18.42
N PHE A 308 6.12 -8.64 18.13
CA PHE A 308 5.78 -8.02 16.84
C PHE A 308 6.63 -6.78 16.55
N PRO A 309 6.85 -5.83 17.49
CA PRO A 309 7.69 -4.65 17.24
C PRO A 309 9.19 -4.96 17.11
N GLU A 310 9.65 -6.14 17.54
CA GLU A 310 11.04 -6.56 17.37
C GLU A 310 11.32 -7.02 15.94
N TYR A 311 10.29 -7.54 15.24
CA TYR A 311 10.40 -8.06 13.89
C TYR A 311 9.75 -7.18 12.82
N ASN A 312 8.88 -6.25 13.19
CA ASN A 312 8.13 -5.42 12.26
C ASN A 312 8.18 -3.94 12.62
N VAL A 313 8.42 -3.09 11.62
CA VAL A 313 8.18 -1.64 11.69
C VAL A 313 7.36 -1.21 10.49
N ILE A 314 6.37 -0.36 10.72
CA ILE A 314 5.45 0.11 9.70
C ILE A 314 5.64 1.62 9.54
N GLN A 315 6.04 2.04 8.34
CA GLN A 315 6.17 3.45 7.99
C GLN A 315 4.93 3.92 7.25
N LEU A 316 4.30 4.98 7.77
CA LEU A 316 3.15 5.66 7.19
C LEU A 316 3.64 6.80 6.29
N ASN A 317 3.45 6.67 4.98
CA ASN A 317 3.79 7.70 4.01
C ASN A 317 2.64 8.71 3.87
N ASP A 318 2.77 9.84 4.58
CA ASP A 318 1.70 10.82 4.79
C ASP A 318 0.50 10.24 5.55
N THR A 319 -0.63 10.95 5.55
CA THR A 319 -1.82 10.65 6.35
C THR A 319 -2.71 9.55 5.76
N HIS A 320 -2.55 9.22 4.47
CA HIS A 320 -3.39 8.24 3.77
C HIS A 320 -3.49 6.86 4.46
N PRO A 321 -2.37 6.25 4.92
CA PRO A 321 -2.43 4.95 5.61
C PRO A 321 -2.68 5.07 7.13
N VAL A 322 -2.97 6.24 7.70
CA VAL A 322 -3.07 6.39 9.17
C VAL A 322 -4.20 5.56 9.77
N VAL A 323 -5.24 5.24 9.00
CA VAL A 323 -6.31 4.32 9.43
C VAL A 323 -5.78 2.91 9.75
N ALA A 324 -4.57 2.56 9.32
CA ALA A 324 -3.86 1.34 9.75
C ALA A 324 -3.65 1.27 11.28
N ILE A 325 -3.48 2.40 11.97
CA ILE A 325 -3.28 2.43 13.42
C ILE A 325 -4.50 1.86 14.17
N PRO A 326 -5.71 2.41 14.03
CA PRO A 326 -6.89 1.87 14.69
C PRO A 326 -7.33 0.51 14.10
N GLU A 327 -6.99 0.20 12.84
CA GLU A 327 -7.23 -1.14 12.29
C GLU A 327 -6.33 -2.21 12.92
N MET A 328 -5.06 -1.90 13.17
CA MET A 328 -4.15 -2.82 13.88
C MET A 328 -4.67 -3.06 15.31
N MET A 329 -5.13 -2.01 16.00
CA MET A 329 -5.80 -2.15 17.29
C MET A 329 -7.02 -3.09 17.19
N ARG A 330 -7.86 -2.92 16.15
CA ARG A 330 -9.03 -3.78 15.92
C ARG A 330 -8.64 -5.23 15.73
N LEU A 331 -7.64 -5.50 14.88
CA LEU A 331 -7.18 -6.87 14.61
C LEU A 331 -6.61 -7.52 15.88
N LEU A 332 -5.74 -6.83 16.61
CA LEU A 332 -5.16 -7.35 17.85
C LEU A 332 -6.23 -7.63 18.93
N ILE A 333 -7.21 -6.74 19.11
CA ILE A 333 -8.25 -6.90 20.14
C ILE A 333 -9.37 -7.84 19.68
N ASP A 334 -9.97 -7.58 18.53
CA ASP A 334 -11.20 -8.25 18.10
C ASP A 334 -10.94 -9.57 17.37
N VAL A 335 -9.73 -9.79 16.82
CA VAL A 335 -9.36 -11.07 16.19
C VAL A 335 -8.48 -11.88 17.13
N TYR A 336 -7.37 -11.30 17.59
CA TYR A 336 -6.37 -12.00 18.42
C TYR A 336 -6.58 -11.89 19.93
N ARG A 337 -7.65 -11.24 20.39
CA ARG A 337 -8.10 -11.24 21.80
C ARG A 337 -7.15 -10.56 22.80
N LEU A 338 -6.30 -9.65 22.33
CA LEU A 338 -5.43 -8.87 23.23
C LEU A 338 -6.23 -7.85 24.05
N GLY A 339 -5.70 -7.52 25.23
CA GLY A 339 -6.17 -6.39 26.01
C GLY A 339 -5.82 -5.06 25.33
N TRP A 340 -6.57 -4.00 25.64
CA TRP A 340 -6.34 -2.67 25.05
C TRP A 340 -4.89 -2.18 25.26
N ASP A 341 -4.39 -2.23 26.49
CA ASP A 341 -3.09 -1.65 26.82
C ASP A 341 -1.92 -2.43 26.19
N GLU A 342 -2.08 -3.75 26.05
CA GLU A 342 -1.15 -4.62 25.34
C GLU A 342 -1.11 -4.29 23.84
N ALA A 343 -2.29 -4.26 23.19
CA ALA A 343 -2.41 -3.91 21.78
C ALA A 343 -1.87 -2.50 21.50
N TYR A 344 -2.18 -1.52 22.35
CA TYR A 344 -1.72 -0.14 22.18
C TYR A 344 -0.19 -0.02 22.32
N SER A 345 0.41 -0.74 23.27
CA SER A 345 1.88 -0.81 23.44
C SER A 345 2.58 -1.37 22.19
N ILE A 346 2.00 -2.39 21.56
CA ILE A 346 2.51 -2.95 20.30
C ILE A 346 2.41 -1.91 19.18
N VAL A 347 1.22 -1.34 18.99
CA VAL A 347 0.96 -0.33 17.94
C VAL A 347 1.88 0.89 18.10
N GLU A 348 2.06 1.42 19.30
CA GLU A 348 2.95 2.56 19.56
C GLU A 348 4.40 2.27 19.14
N LYS A 349 4.90 1.04 19.38
CA LYS A 349 6.28 0.64 19.05
C LYS A 349 6.49 0.22 17.60
N THR A 350 5.41 -0.04 16.87
CA THR A 350 5.46 -0.52 15.48
C THR A 350 5.38 0.61 14.45
N PHE A 351 4.58 1.64 14.70
CA PHE A 351 4.29 2.66 13.68
C PHE A 351 5.16 3.91 13.77
N ALA A 352 5.65 4.36 12.61
CA ALA A 352 6.29 5.66 12.40
C ALA A 352 5.58 6.44 11.30
N TYR A 353 5.59 7.77 11.37
CA TYR A 353 4.83 8.65 10.47
C TYR A 353 5.74 9.69 9.79
N THR A 354 5.66 9.79 8.46
CA THR A 354 6.29 10.87 7.70
C THR A 354 5.24 11.89 7.28
N ASN A 355 5.46 13.16 7.63
CA ASN A 355 4.65 14.26 7.15
C ASN A 355 5.32 14.96 5.96
N HIS A 356 4.52 15.25 4.92
CA HIS A 356 4.95 15.89 3.68
C HIS A 356 4.36 17.30 3.47
N THR A 357 3.57 17.81 4.42
CA THR A 357 2.85 19.08 4.26
C THR A 357 3.06 20.02 5.43
N ILE A 358 3.35 21.27 5.10
CA ILE A 358 3.45 22.39 6.05
C ILE A 358 2.13 23.15 6.23
N LEU A 359 1.10 22.82 5.44
CA LEU A 359 -0.18 23.51 5.51
C LEU A 359 -1.13 22.72 6.41
N SER A 360 -1.36 23.22 7.62
CA SER A 360 -2.27 22.56 8.58
C SER A 360 -3.70 22.41 8.04
N GLU A 361 -4.14 23.30 7.14
CA GLU A 361 -5.42 23.17 6.43
C GLU A 361 -5.47 22.01 5.43
N ALA A 362 -4.31 21.58 4.92
CA ALA A 362 -4.18 20.46 3.98
C ALA A 362 -4.04 19.11 4.69
N LEU A 363 -3.88 19.09 6.01
CA LEU A 363 -3.86 17.84 6.78
C LEU A 363 -5.23 17.18 6.70
N GLU A 364 -5.20 15.88 6.41
CA GLU A 364 -6.42 15.12 6.17
C GLU A 364 -7.30 15.05 7.42
N LYS A 365 -8.57 15.38 7.23
CA LYS A 365 -9.62 15.29 8.25
C LYS A 365 -10.88 14.71 7.65
N TRP A 366 -11.54 13.87 8.43
CA TRP A 366 -12.72 13.14 7.99
C TRP A 366 -13.93 13.46 8.85
N PRO A 367 -15.11 13.73 8.26
CA PRO A 367 -16.33 13.86 9.03
C PRO A 367 -16.60 12.57 9.83
N ILE A 368 -16.97 12.73 11.10
CA ILE A 368 -17.33 11.60 11.97
C ILE A 368 -18.42 10.74 11.34
N ALA A 369 -19.41 11.37 10.70
CA ALA A 369 -20.51 10.65 10.03
C ALA A 369 -19.99 9.69 8.96
N THR A 370 -19.10 10.14 8.08
CA THR A 370 -18.49 9.31 7.02
C THR A 370 -17.67 8.16 7.62
N PHE A 371 -16.85 8.43 8.63
CA PHE A 371 -16.05 7.40 9.30
C PHE A 371 -16.91 6.36 10.00
N LYS A 372 -17.92 6.81 10.76
CA LYS A 372 -18.79 5.95 11.55
C LYS A 372 -19.70 5.09 10.68
N GLU A 373 -20.17 5.61 9.56
CA GLU A 373 -20.98 4.85 8.61
C GLU A 373 -20.14 3.81 7.89
N LEU A 374 -18.95 4.17 7.40
CA LEU A 374 -18.11 3.26 6.61
C LEU A 374 -17.33 2.27 7.47
N LEU A 375 -16.83 2.69 8.64
CA LEU A 375 -15.89 1.93 9.48
C LEU A 375 -16.30 2.00 10.96
N PRO A 376 -17.51 1.51 11.33
CA PRO A 376 -18.10 1.78 12.64
C PRO A 376 -17.26 1.26 13.82
N ARG A 377 -16.64 0.07 13.69
CA ARG A 377 -15.78 -0.50 14.75
C ARG A 377 -14.44 0.22 14.88
N VAL A 378 -13.81 0.56 13.75
CA VAL A 378 -12.56 1.33 13.73
C VAL A 378 -12.79 2.72 14.33
N TYR A 379 -13.93 3.34 14.04
CA TYR A 379 -14.31 4.62 14.65
C TYR A 379 -14.46 4.51 16.18
N GLN A 380 -15.10 3.46 16.73
CA GLN A 380 -15.16 3.24 18.18
C GLN A 380 -13.76 3.14 18.82
N ILE A 381 -12.80 2.54 18.12
CA ILE A 381 -11.41 2.47 18.57
C ILE A 381 -10.77 3.87 18.55
N ILE A 382 -10.99 4.66 17.49
CA ILE A 382 -10.53 6.05 17.43
C ILE A 382 -11.14 6.89 18.57
N GLU A 383 -12.42 6.69 18.91
CA GLU A 383 -13.05 7.36 20.05
C GLU A 383 -12.38 7.02 21.38
N GLU A 384 -12.03 5.75 21.59
CA GLU A 384 -11.34 5.33 22.82
C GLU A 384 -9.87 5.82 22.86
N MET A 385 -9.17 5.81 21.73
CA MET A 385 -7.84 6.44 21.59
C MET A 385 -7.92 7.93 21.92
N HIS A 386 -8.92 8.64 21.38
CA HIS A 386 -9.17 10.04 21.67
C HIS A 386 -9.44 10.27 23.15
N ARG A 387 -10.34 9.49 23.77
CA ARG A 387 -10.69 9.62 25.20
C ARG A 387 -9.46 9.49 26.10
N ARG A 388 -8.64 8.45 25.87
CA ARG A 388 -7.40 8.21 26.63
C ARG A 388 -6.37 9.31 26.42
N PHE A 389 -6.17 9.73 25.17
CA PHE A 389 -5.27 10.83 24.86
C PHE A 389 -5.73 12.16 25.48
N SER A 390 -7.04 12.44 25.50
CA SER A 390 -7.60 13.62 26.16
C SER A 390 -7.39 13.61 27.67
N ILE A 391 -7.35 12.44 28.33
CA ILE A 391 -6.96 12.34 29.74
C ILE A 391 -5.50 12.75 29.90
N ASN A 392 -4.59 12.22 29.08
CA ASN A 392 -3.18 12.58 29.10
C ASN A 392 -2.96 14.09 28.88
N LEU A 393 -3.69 14.70 27.95
CA LEU A 393 -3.63 16.15 27.71
C LEU A 393 -4.13 16.97 28.90
N LYS A 394 -5.18 16.51 29.59
CA LYS A 394 -5.69 17.18 30.80
C LYS A 394 -4.70 17.08 31.95
N GLU A 395 -4.03 15.95 32.11
CA GLU A 395 -2.99 15.78 33.14
C GLU A 395 -1.76 16.64 32.84
N ALA A 396 -1.33 16.70 31.58
CA ALA A 396 -0.18 17.50 31.15
C ALA A 396 -0.46 19.01 31.16
N PHE A 397 -1.70 19.41 30.85
CA PHE A 397 -2.09 20.81 30.71
C PHE A 397 -3.42 21.13 31.43
N PRO A 398 -3.52 21.04 32.77
CA PRO A 398 -4.80 21.04 33.51
C PRO A 398 -5.75 22.23 33.26
N GLU A 399 -5.25 23.37 32.80
CA GLU A 399 -6.04 24.59 32.58
C GLU A 399 -5.90 25.18 31.16
N ASP A 400 -5.04 24.61 30.31
CA ASP A 400 -4.86 25.07 28.93
C ASP A 400 -5.80 24.34 27.96
N TYR A 401 -7.10 24.58 28.12
CA TYR A 401 -8.15 23.98 27.28
C TYR A 401 -7.97 24.32 25.80
N ALA A 402 -7.41 25.48 25.49
CA ALA A 402 -7.15 25.89 24.11
C ALA A 402 -6.11 24.98 23.46
N ARG A 403 -5.01 24.69 24.16
CA ARG A 403 -3.99 23.74 23.69
C ARG A 403 -4.51 22.32 23.61
N GLN A 404 -5.25 21.86 24.63
CA GLN A 404 -5.88 20.54 24.60
C GLN A 404 -6.76 20.37 23.34
N ASN A 405 -7.58 21.38 23.01
CA ASN A 405 -8.44 21.36 21.83
C ASN A 405 -7.67 21.40 20.51
N ARG A 406 -6.54 22.14 20.43
CA ARG A 406 -5.68 22.16 19.23
C ARG A 406 -4.98 20.83 18.97
N MET A 407 -4.77 20.02 20.00
CA MET A 407 -4.14 18.70 19.91
C MET A 407 -5.15 17.54 19.83
N ALA A 408 -6.45 17.81 19.88
CA ALA A 408 -7.47 16.76 19.94
C ALA A 408 -7.49 15.91 18.65
N ILE A 409 -7.55 14.58 18.80
CA ILE A 409 -7.73 13.62 17.69
C ILE A 409 -9.12 13.79 17.04
N ILE A 410 -10.15 13.97 17.87
CA ILE A 410 -11.53 14.26 17.44
C ILE A 410 -11.90 15.65 17.93
N SER A 411 -12.35 16.52 17.01
CA SER A 411 -12.81 17.86 17.35
C SER A 411 -13.73 18.40 16.26
N ASN A 412 -14.69 19.25 16.62
CA ASN A 412 -15.59 19.92 15.68
C ASN A 412 -16.26 18.98 14.66
N GLY A 413 -16.66 17.78 15.08
CA GLY A 413 -17.30 16.79 14.21
C GLY A 413 -16.37 16.10 13.21
N MET A 414 -15.05 16.25 13.37
CA MET A 414 -14.01 15.71 12.49
C MET A 414 -13.03 14.82 13.24
N VAL A 415 -12.49 13.82 12.54
CA VAL A 415 -11.31 13.03 12.93
C VAL A 415 -10.09 13.63 12.24
N PHE A 416 -9.06 14.01 13.00
CA PHE A 416 -7.82 14.59 12.49
C PHE A 416 -6.74 13.51 12.35
N MET A 417 -6.45 13.08 11.12
CA MET A 417 -5.59 11.91 10.88
C MET A 417 -4.15 12.18 11.30
N ALA A 418 -3.61 13.37 11.03
CA ALA A 418 -2.26 13.72 11.49
C ALA A 418 -2.15 13.70 13.04
N HIS A 419 -3.19 14.12 13.76
CA HIS A 419 -3.21 14.07 15.22
C HIS A 419 -3.25 12.63 15.74
N LEU A 420 -4.06 11.78 15.11
CA LEU A 420 -4.09 10.35 15.40
C LEU A 420 -2.68 9.74 15.23
N ALA A 421 -2.02 10.01 14.10
CA ALA A 421 -0.66 9.53 13.83
C ALA A 421 0.35 10.02 14.88
N ILE A 422 0.43 11.32 15.15
CA ILE A 422 1.42 11.89 16.08
C ILE A 422 1.18 11.40 17.52
N SER A 423 -0.08 11.23 17.92
CA SER A 423 -0.43 10.75 19.26
C SER A 423 0.07 9.32 19.53
N THR A 424 0.17 8.50 18.48
CA THR A 424 0.45 7.05 18.62
C THR A 424 1.83 6.65 18.11
N CYS A 425 2.31 7.17 16.97
CA CYS A 425 3.60 6.76 16.40
C CYS A 425 4.78 7.06 17.34
N PHE A 426 5.79 6.18 17.37
CA PHE A 426 7.01 6.40 18.16
C PHE A 426 7.96 7.43 17.52
N SER A 427 7.83 7.68 16.21
CA SER A 427 8.69 8.60 15.45
C SER A 427 7.85 9.40 14.45
N VAL A 428 8.12 10.71 14.37
CA VAL A 428 7.50 11.65 13.43
C VAL A 428 8.56 12.40 12.62
N ASN A 429 8.49 12.15 11.33
CA ASN A 429 9.24 12.67 10.20
C ASN A 429 8.86 14.02 9.58
N GLY A 430 9.78 14.97 9.42
CA GLY A 430 9.73 15.89 8.28
C GLY A 430 10.67 15.45 7.15
N VAL A 431 10.51 16.06 5.96
CA VAL A 431 11.18 15.67 4.71
C VAL A 431 12.30 16.61 4.23
N ALA A 432 12.53 17.70 4.96
CA ALA A 432 13.65 18.63 4.77
C ALA A 432 13.91 19.37 6.08
N ALA A 433 15.14 19.87 6.26
CA ALA A 433 15.52 20.52 7.53
C ALA A 433 14.62 21.71 7.87
N LEU A 434 14.43 22.64 6.92
CA LEU A 434 13.55 23.81 7.09
C LEU A 434 12.08 23.40 7.26
N HIS A 435 11.63 22.38 6.51
CA HIS A 435 10.29 21.83 6.66
C HIS A 435 10.06 21.33 8.10
N THR A 436 10.97 20.52 8.62
CA THR A 436 10.91 19.98 9.98
C THR A 436 10.96 21.10 11.03
N GLU A 437 11.77 22.13 10.81
CA GLU A 437 11.81 23.31 11.69
C GLU A 437 10.47 24.04 11.72
N ILE A 438 9.84 24.26 10.57
CA ILE A 438 8.51 24.89 10.47
C ILE A 438 7.46 24.04 11.20
N LEU A 439 7.48 22.71 11.03
CA LEU A 439 6.58 21.82 11.77
C LEU A 439 6.75 21.98 13.29
N LYS A 440 8.01 21.97 13.78
CA LYS A 440 8.29 22.03 15.22
C LYS A 440 8.02 23.40 15.83
N THR A 441 8.16 24.49 15.07
CA THR A 441 8.09 25.85 15.60
C THR A 441 6.76 26.55 15.36
N LYS A 442 5.98 26.11 14.36
CA LYS A 442 4.72 26.73 13.95
C LYS A 442 3.56 25.75 13.92
N GLU A 443 3.53 24.86 12.92
CA GLU A 443 2.33 24.09 12.58
C GLU A 443 1.96 23.03 13.63
N LEU A 444 2.96 22.33 14.15
CA LEU A 444 2.83 21.26 15.13
C LEU A 444 3.56 21.61 16.42
N LYS A 445 3.67 22.91 16.76
CA LYS A 445 4.42 23.39 17.92
C LYS A 445 3.96 22.73 19.23
N ASP A 446 2.64 22.71 19.46
CA ASP A 446 2.09 22.13 20.70
C ASP A 446 2.44 20.64 20.84
N TRP A 447 2.51 19.91 19.71
CA TRP A 447 2.94 18.51 19.63
C TRP A 447 4.45 18.34 19.82
N ALA A 448 5.26 19.19 19.19
CA ALA A 448 6.71 19.15 19.32
C ALA A 448 7.17 19.49 20.75
N ASP A 449 6.47 20.40 21.42
CA ASP A 449 6.70 20.72 22.84
C ASP A 449 6.29 19.55 23.76
N PHE A 450 5.20 18.83 23.43
CA PHE A 450 4.71 17.71 24.23
C PHE A 450 5.52 16.42 24.02
N TYR A 451 5.97 16.17 22.78
CA TYR A 451 6.73 14.99 22.37
C TYR A 451 8.04 15.36 21.67
N PRO A 452 8.99 16.05 22.34
CA PRO A 452 10.19 16.59 21.69
C PRO A 452 11.08 15.52 21.06
N GLN A 453 11.10 14.31 21.63
CA GLN A 453 11.92 13.19 21.15
C GLN A 453 11.32 12.46 19.94
N LYS A 454 10.02 12.61 19.65
CA LYS A 454 9.38 11.98 18.50
C LYS A 454 9.76 12.66 17.18
N PHE A 455 9.91 13.99 17.19
CA PHE A 455 10.10 14.79 15.98
C PHE A 455 11.55 14.79 15.50
N ASN A 456 11.77 14.31 14.29
CA ASN A 456 13.07 14.28 13.63
C ASN A 456 12.98 14.63 12.13
N ASN A 457 14.14 14.79 11.50
CA ASN A 457 14.27 15.10 10.07
C ASN A 457 14.85 13.92 9.30
N LYS A 458 14.30 13.64 8.12
CA LYS A 458 14.91 12.81 7.08
C LYS A 458 14.77 13.54 5.76
N THR A 459 15.84 14.21 5.33
CA THR A 459 15.83 14.93 4.06
C THR A 459 15.65 13.94 2.92
N ASN A 460 14.67 14.18 2.04
CA ASN A 460 14.45 13.35 0.84
C ASN A 460 15.69 13.30 -0.06
N GLY A 461 15.81 12.24 -0.85
CA GLY A 461 16.91 11.99 -1.78
C GLY A 461 16.50 11.13 -2.96
#